data_AF-A0A928SRJ2-F1
#
_entry.id   AF-A0A928SRJ2-F1
#
_cell.length_a   1.000
_cell.length_b   1.000
_cell.length_c   1.000
_cell.angle_alpha   90.00
_cell.angle_beta   90.00
_cell.angle_gamma   90.00
#
_symmetry.space_group_name_H-M   'P 1'
#
loop_
_entity.id
_entity.type
_entity.pdbx_description
1 polymer ?
#
loop_
_entity_poly.entity_id
_entity_poly.type
_entity_poly.pdbx_seq_one_letter_code
_entity_poly.pdbx_strand_id
1 'polypeptide(L)'
;MRLAFALLWGSALALANACLVLGESDTGGPSGGGGAGGGGGAIGDGSWPDGNSGGSGATTSGGGGSAGSPSGGGGSPSGGGGSPSGGGAPSGGGGSGGSGGGSVSWTLFSYDWGSGVWSAPTALELVWSGTNAPPSTGIASVVQLEHYDRLLVFTDSGQFHVRSGSAWKTPVATSAKFPELGGLTPRSTYHVASPTIVAESITIFSNPTAVIYDYKSDDSVVFEQKVTVPDEAPPGPPQGTGTVLWDFEVRDPSLYLKSGDWYRAYAGYANGNVYQLDGAFVWKSWPMGSAPFFAGKANAPDPLKMRAAWFDAKLNRAYFVGPV
;
A
#
# COMPACT_ATOMS: atom_id res chain seq x y z
N MET A 1 -7.06 -30.25 -14.58
CA MET A 1 -8.42 -29.80 -14.97
C MET A 1 -8.62 -28.36 -14.48
N ARG A 2 -7.92 -27.37 -15.06
CA ARG A 2 -7.63 -26.07 -14.43
C ARG A 2 -8.50 -24.88 -14.92
N LEU A 3 -9.77 -25.09 -15.28
CA LEU A 3 -10.57 -24.06 -15.99
C LEU A 3 -12.02 -23.87 -15.52
N ALA A 4 -12.40 -24.36 -14.33
CA ALA A 4 -13.81 -24.49 -13.92
C ALA A 4 -14.21 -23.77 -12.61
N PHE A 5 -13.34 -22.94 -12.03
CA PHE A 5 -13.61 -22.26 -10.74
C PHE A 5 -13.46 -20.73 -10.78
N ALA A 6 -13.22 -20.13 -11.95
CA ALA A 6 -12.87 -18.72 -12.12
C ALA A 6 -14.08 -17.79 -12.42
N LEU A 7 -15.28 -18.09 -11.88
CA LEU A 7 -16.53 -17.41 -12.27
C LEU A 7 -17.41 -16.88 -11.11
N LEU A 8 -16.91 -16.91 -9.87
CA LEU A 8 -17.38 -16.07 -8.77
C LEU A 8 -16.18 -15.52 -7.99
N TRP A 9 -16.39 -14.46 -7.22
CA TRP A 9 -15.46 -13.86 -6.25
C TRP A 9 -14.17 -13.23 -6.82
N GLY A 10 -14.27 -12.00 -7.34
CA GLY A 10 -13.07 -11.19 -7.66
C GLY A 10 -12.20 -10.87 -6.44
N SER A 11 -12.82 -10.67 -5.28
CA SER A 11 -12.16 -10.30 -4.02
C SER A 11 -11.50 -11.50 -3.33
N ALA A 12 -12.17 -12.66 -3.34
CA ALA A 12 -11.58 -13.87 -2.78
C ALA A 12 -10.41 -14.39 -3.63
N LEU A 13 -10.32 -14.07 -4.93
CA LEU A 13 -9.29 -14.62 -5.81
C LEU A 13 -7.85 -14.29 -5.37
N ALA A 14 -7.61 -13.08 -4.85
CA ALA A 14 -6.30 -12.66 -4.35
C ALA A 14 -5.84 -13.50 -3.14
N LEU A 15 -6.74 -13.72 -2.17
CA LEU A 15 -6.50 -14.56 -1.00
C LEU A 15 -6.53 -16.07 -1.33
N ALA A 16 -7.37 -16.49 -2.28
CA ALA A 16 -7.50 -17.88 -2.69
C ALA A 16 -6.29 -18.36 -3.50
N ASN A 17 -5.65 -17.50 -4.31
CA ASN A 17 -4.38 -17.82 -4.95
C ASN A 17 -3.29 -18.15 -3.91
N ALA A 18 -3.21 -17.38 -2.81
CA ALA A 18 -2.29 -17.68 -1.71
C ALA A 18 -2.56 -19.03 -1.04
N CYS A 19 -3.82 -19.47 -0.96
CA CYS A 19 -4.17 -20.81 -0.48
C CYS A 19 -3.93 -21.92 -1.53
N LEU A 20 -4.17 -21.66 -2.82
CA LEU A 20 -4.17 -22.70 -3.86
C LEU A 20 -2.75 -23.19 -4.21
N VAL A 21 -1.74 -22.34 -4.06
CA VAL A 21 -0.32 -22.68 -4.29
C VAL A 21 0.19 -23.74 -3.32
N LEU A 22 -0.49 -23.96 -2.18
CA LEU A 22 -0.14 -24.99 -1.19
C LEU A 22 -0.72 -26.39 -1.52
N GLY A 23 -1.36 -26.58 -2.67
CA GLY A 23 -2.13 -27.79 -3.00
C GLY A 23 -1.46 -28.84 -3.91
N GLU A 24 -0.33 -28.55 -4.57
CA GLU A 24 0.27 -29.45 -5.59
C GLU A 24 1.73 -29.85 -5.26
N SER A 25 1.93 -30.73 -4.26
CA SER A 25 3.23 -31.43 -4.09
C SER A 25 3.15 -32.83 -3.47
N ASP A 26 2.14 -33.65 -3.82
CA ASP A 26 2.11 -35.07 -3.44
C ASP A 26 1.55 -35.99 -4.55
N THR A 27 2.29 -36.11 -5.65
CA THR A 27 2.11 -37.19 -6.63
C THR A 27 3.06 -38.34 -6.27
N GLY A 28 2.59 -39.21 -5.36
CA GLY A 28 3.44 -40.11 -4.58
C GLY A 28 4.29 -41.14 -5.34
N GLY A 29 5.41 -41.50 -4.71
CA GLY A 29 6.17 -42.74 -4.97
C GLY A 29 5.75 -43.86 -4.00
N PRO A 30 5.73 -45.13 -4.41
CA PRO A 30 5.06 -46.18 -3.64
C PRO A 30 5.89 -46.81 -2.51
N SER A 31 5.27 -46.89 -1.32
CA SER A 31 5.37 -47.96 -0.31
C SER A 31 6.75 -48.48 0.13
N GLY A 32 7.20 -48.00 1.30
CA GLY A 32 8.15 -48.69 2.19
C GLY A 32 8.51 -47.80 3.39
N GLY A 33 8.59 -48.29 4.63
CA GLY A 33 8.27 -49.63 5.12
C GLY A 33 8.81 -49.88 6.54
N GLY A 34 8.00 -49.58 7.57
CA GLY A 34 8.33 -49.84 8.99
C GLY A 34 8.93 -48.65 9.76
N GLY A 35 8.87 -48.72 11.10
CA GLY A 35 9.43 -47.71 12.01
C GLY A 35 8.41 -47.11 12.98
N ALA A 36 8.12 -47.80 14.08
CA ALA A 36 7.37 -47.22 15.20
C ALA A 36 8.31 -46.45 16.13
N GLY A 37 7.96 -45.21 16.50
CA GLY A 37 8.74 -44.39 17.42
C GLY A 37 7.91 -43.26 18.02
N GLY A 38 7.43 -43.45 19.24
CA GLY A 38 6.71 -42.40 19.98
C GLY A 38 7.66 -41.44 20.68
N GLY A 39 7.44 -40.14 20.53
CA GLY A 39 8.20 -39.09 21.22
C GLY A 39 7.40 -37.79 21.29
N GLY A 40 6.93 -37.44 22.48
CA GLY A 40 6.27 -36.15 22.71
C GLY A 40 7.29 -35.02 22.80
N GLY A 41 7.30 -34.13 21.80
CA GLY A 41 8.04 -32.87 21.83
C GLY A 41 7.10 -31.69 22.11
N ALA A 42 7.50 -30.75 22.96
CA ALA A 42 6.71 -29.55 23.22
C ALA A 42 6.71 -28.61 22.00
N ILE A 43 5.60 -27.91 21.79
CA ILE A 43 5.52 -26.84 20.78
C ILE A 43 6.32 -25.66 21.33
N GLY A 44 7.43 -25.32 20.66
CA GLY A 44 8.28 -24.19 21.02
C GLY A 44 7.60 -22.85 20.75
N ASP A 45 7.95 -21.86 21.57
CA ASP A 45 7.56 -20.47 21.42
C ASP A 45 8.34 -19.80 20.27
N GLY A 46 7.64 -19.60 19.15
CA GLY A 46 8.16 -18.95 17.95
C GLY A 46 8.46 -17.47 18.14
N SER A 47 9.54 -17.16 18.85
CA SER A 47 10.15 -15.83 18.89
C SER A 47 10.61 -15.45 17.48
N TRP A 48 10.24 -14.25 17.04
CA TRP A 48 10.66 -13.73 15.74
C TRP A 48 12.16 -13.39 15.79
N PRO A 49 12.95 -13.68 14.74
CA PRO A 49 14.38 -13.43 14.76
C PRO A 49 14.67 -11.93 14.64
N ASP A 50 15.14 -11.32 15.72
CA ASP A 50 15.62 -9.94 15.76
C ASP A 50 16.84 -9.76 14.83
N GLY A 51 16.59 -9.27 13.61
CA GLY A 51 17.57 -9.07 12.56
C GLY A 51 18.51 -7.88 12.79
N ASN A 52 19.24 -7.87 13.91
CA ASN A 52 20.21 -6.82 14.24
C ASN A 52 21.61 -7.39 14.57
N SER A 53 22.46 -7.52 13.55
CA SER A 53 23.89 -7.80 13.68
C SER A 53 24.71 -6.82 12.84
N GLY A 54 25.15 -5.72 13.47
CA GLY A 54 25.94 -4.68 12.81
C GLY A 54 27.36 -5.15 12.45
N GLY A 55 27.74 -5.00 11.17
CA GLY A 55 29.09 -5.26 10.68
C GLY A 55 29.84 -3.97 10.32
N SER A 56 30.73 -3.49 11.18
CA SER A 56 31.58 -2.32 10.92
C SER A 56 32.90 -2.69 10.25
N GLY A 57 33.20 -2.13 9.08
CA GLY A 57 34.47 -2.37 8.38
C GLY A 57 34.83 -1.29 7.36
N ALA A 58 35.94 -0.57 7.62
CA ALA A 58 36.65 0.31 6.67
C ALA A 58 37.73 -0.52 5.93
N THR A 59 38.27 -0.19 4.75
CA THR A 59 37.99 0.88 3.74
C THR A 59 38.26 0.28 2.32
N THR A 60 38.83 0.85 1.23
CA THR A 60 39.58 2.11 0.94
C THR A 60 39.65 2.36 -0.58
N SER A 61 39.71 3.65 -0.99
CA SER A 61 40.37 4.22 -2.19
C SER A 61 40.35 3.51 -3.57
N GLY A 62 40.03 4.26 -4.64
CA GLY A 62 40.73 4.08 -5.93
C GLY A 62 39.99 4.47 -7.21
N GLY A 63 40.41 5.56 -7.86
CA GLY A 63 40.07 5.91 -9.26
C GLY A 63 38.66 6.48 -9.49
N GLY A 64 38.40 7.37 -10.46
CA GLY A 64 39.32 8.01 -11.41
C GLY A 64 39.02 7.65 -12.87
N GLY A 65 38.02 8.29 -13.47
CA GLY A 65 37.66 8.08 -14.89
C GLY A 65 36.64 9.11 -15.38
N SER A 66 37.12 10.19 -16.01
CA SER A 66 36.27 11.21 -16.63
C SER A 66 36.50 11.25 -18.14
N ALA A 67 35.58 10.66 -18.90
CA ALA A 67 35.44 10.79 -20.34
C ALA A 67 34.04 10.25 -20.74
N GLY A 68 33.32 10.81 -21.72
CA GLY A 68 33.58 12.03 -22.47
C GLY A 68 32.38 12.33 -23.38
N SER A 69 32.17 13.60 -23.77
CA SER A 69 31.04 14.00 -24.61
C SER A 69 31.33 13.78 -26.10
N PRO A 70 30.47 13.09 -26.87
CA PRO A 70 30.38 13.24 -28.32
C PRO A 70 29.58 14.51 -28.65
N SER A 71 29.98 15.22 -29.69
CA SER A 71 29.28 16.41 -30.21
C SER A 71 28.82 16.18 -31.65
N GLY A 72 27.77 16.91 -32.06
CA GLY A 72 27.25 16.94 -33.44
C GLY A 72 25.80 16.43 -33.56
N GLY A 73 24.98 17.00 -34.46
CA GLY A 73 25.22 18.22 -35.25
C GLY A 73 24.31 18.36 -36.48
N GLY A 74 23.92 19.61 -36.79
CA GLY A 74 23.27 19.99 -38.05
C GLY A 74 21.76 19.74 -38.13
N GLY A 75 20.97 20.74 -38.56
CA GLY A 75 19.52 20.56 -38.71
C GLY A 75 18.65 21.81 -38.85
N SER A 76 19.05 22.81 -39.64
CA SER A 76 18.13 23.89 -40.07
C SER A 76 17.68 23.65 -41.51
N PRO A 77 16.41 23.93 -41.82
CA PRO A 77 16.13 24.89 -42.89
C PRO A 77 15.21 26.04 -42.44
N SER A 78 15.05 27.03 -43.31
CA SER A 78 14.48 28.35 -43.01
C SER A 78 13.11 28.62 -43.66
N GLY A 79 12.36 29.57 -43.08
CA GLY A 79 11.14 30.16 -43.65
C GLY A 79 9.98 30.24 -42.65
N GLY A 80 9.22 31.34 -42.56
CA GLY A 80 9.39 32.64 -43.21
C GLY A 80 8.17 33.55 -43.04
N GLY A 81 8.38 34.83 -42.68
CA GLY A 81 7.32 35.82 -42.43
C GLY A 81 6.66 35.70 -41.05
N GLY A 82 6.12 36.76 -40.45
CA GLY A 82 6.13 38.17 -40.86
C GLY A 82 5.66 39.09 -39.71
N SER A 83 6.12 40.34 -39.70
CA SER A 83 5.67 41.38 -38.76
C SER A 83 4.33 42.00 -39.22
N PRO A 84 3.50 42.64 -38.34
CA PRO A 84 3.92 43.88 -37.71
C PRO A 84 3.44 44.17 -36.26
N SER A 85 4.29 44.91 -35.54
CA SER A 85 4.00 46.09 -34.71
C SER A 85 2.68 46.23 -33.93
N GLY A 86 2.79 46.21 -32.59
CA GLY A 86 1.82 46.83 -31.67
C GLY A 86 2.18 46.52 -30.20
N GLY A 87 2.36 47.47 -29.27
CA GLY A 87 2.28 48.92 -29.41
C GLY A 87 1.51 49.62 -28.28
N GLY A 88 1.71 49.24 -27.02
CA GLY A 88 1.01 49.89 -25.91
C GLY A 88 1.40 49.34 -24.53
N ALA A 89 2.01 50.20 -23.71
CA ALA A 89 1.99 50.08 -22.26
C ALA A 89 0.93 51.04 -21.71
N PRO A 90 0.26 50.66 -20.60
CA PRO A 90 0.36 51.54 -19.44
C PRO A 90 0.70 50.78 -18.15
N SER A 91 1.37 51.47 -17.24
CA SER A 91 1.61 51.01 -15.87
C SER A 91 0.31 50.99 -15.06
N GLY A 92 -0.20 49.80 -14.76
CA GLY A 92 -1.36 49.59 -13.88
C GLY A 92 -0.96 48.88 -12.59
N GLY A 93 -0.58 49.64 -11.56
CA GLY A 93 -0.32 49.08 -10.24
C GLY A 93 -1.62 48.69 -9.54
N GLY A 94 -1.90 47.39 -9.44
CA GLY A 94 -3.07 46.86 -8.75
C GLY A 94 -2.71 45.55 -8.05
N GLY A 95 -2.70 45.54 -6.72
CA GLY A 95 -2.32 44.37 -5.93
C GLY A 95 -3.37 43.27 -6.00
N SER A 96 -3.20 42.30 -6.91
CA SER A 96 -3.85 41.00 -6.79
C SER A 96 -3.28 40.31 -5.56
N GLY A 97 -3.98 40.43 -4.43
CA GLY A 97 -3.53 39.92 -3.14
C GLY A 97 -3.15 38.44 -3.27
N GLY A 98 -1.96 38.10 -2.80
CA GLY A 98 -1.53 36.71 -2.71
C GLY A 98 -2.49 35.97 -1.78
N SER A 99 -3.45 35.25 -2.38
CA SER A 99 -4.38 34.39 -1.64
C SER A 99 -3.57 33.24 -1.06
N GLY A 100 -3.02 33.49 0.13
CA GLY A 100 -2.36 32.50 0.98
C GLY A 100 -3.38 31.48 1.48
N GLY A 101 -3.90 30.66 0.55
CA GLY A 101 -4.57 29.43 0.87
C GLY A 101 -3.53 28.57 1.60
N GLY A 102 -3.65 28.52 2.92
CA GLY A 102 -2.77 27.72 3.76
C GLY A 102 -2.76 26.31 3.21
N SER A 103 -1.58 25.78 2.90
CA SER A 103 -1.40 24.41 2.47
C SER A 103 -2.12 23.50 3.46
N VAL A 104 -3.14 22.76 3.01
CA VAL A 104 -4.03 21.98 3.87
C VAL A 104 -3.21 20.86 4.50
N SER A 105 -2.61 21.10 5.66
CA SER A 105 -1.76 20.14 6.37
C SER A 105 -2.58 18.89 6.71
N TRP A 106 -2.25 17.74 6.12
CA TRP A 106 -2.84 16.49 6.57
C TRP A 106 -2.23 16.09 7.91
N THR A 107 -2.96 15.26 8.64
CA THR A 107 -2.60 14.81 9.98
C THR A 107 -2.52 13.30 9.97
N LEU A 108 -1.50 12.78 10.66
CA LEU A 108 -1.41 11.39 11.06
C LEU A 108 -2.17 11.18 12.37
N PHE A 109 -3.16 10.32 12.32
CA PHE A 109 -3.85 9.75 13.48
C PHE A 109 -3.36 8.32 13.68
N SER A 110 -3.26 7.85 14.91
CA SER A 110 -2.90 6.45 15.18
C SER A 110 -3.73 5.85 16.31
N TYR A 111 -4.25 4.65 16.05
CA TYR A 111 -5.06 3.85 16.96
C TYR A 111 -4.24 2.64 17.43
N ASP A 112 -3.93 2.62 18.71
CA ASP A 112 -3.23 1.52 19.35
C ASP A 112 -4.20 0.34 19.57
N TRP A 113 -3.95 -0.78 18.89
CA TRP A 113 -4.92 -1.87 18.79
C TRP A 113 -4.98 -2.73 20.07
N GLY A 114 -3.91 -2.73 20.87
CA GLY A 114 -3.84 -3.44 22.15
C GLY A 114 -4.57 -2.71 23.28
N SER A 115 -4.41 -1.39 23.39
CA SER A 115 -5.11 -0.57 24.40
C SER A 115 -6.48 -0.06 23.93
N GLY A 116 -6.72 -0.01 22.62
CA GLY A 116 -7.96 0.49 22.03
C GLY A 116 -8.10 2.01 22.12
N VAL A 117 -7.01 2.75 22.05
CA VAL A 117 -6.92 4.21 22.27
C VAL A 117 -6.31 4.92 21.06
N TRP A 118 -6.85 6.10 20.72
CA TRP A 118 -6.22 7.00 19.75
C TRP A 118 -5.20 7.92 20.42
N SER A 119 -4.01 7.98 19.84
CA SER A 119 -2.99 8.98 20.16
C SER A 119 -3.46 10.39 19.76
N ALA A 120 -2.81 11.42 20.30
CA ALA A 120 -3.03 12.79 19.83
C ALA A 120 -2.64 12.93 18.33
N PRO A 121 -3.40 13.72 17.55
CA PRO A 121 -3.07 13.99 16.14
C PRO A 121 -1.68 14.61 15.98
N THR A 122 -0.91 14.16 14.98
CA THR A 122 0.41 14.71 14.64
C THR A 122 0.41 15.19 13.18
N ALA A 123 0.93 16.40 12.92
CA ALA A 123 1.00 16.93 11.55
C ALA A 123 1.90 16.05 10.66
N LEU A 124 1.43 15.75 9.43
CA LEU A 124 2.01 14.69 8.61
C LEU A 124 3.45 15.03 8.16
N GLU A 125 3.73 16.30 7.88
CA GLU A 125 5.07 16.80 7.50
C GLU A 125 6.14 16.63 8.60
N LEU A 126 5.75 16.42 9.86
CA LEU A 126 6.70 16.14 10.94
C LEU A 126 7.15 14.66 10.92
N VAL A 127 6.23 13.77 10.56
CA VAL A 127 6.45 12.30 10.55
C VAL A 127 7.01 11.83 9.21
N TRP A 128 6.55 12.42 8.11
CA TRP A 128 7.03 12.16 6.75
C TRP A 128 7.99 13.28 6.34
N SER A 129 9.12 13.32 7.03
CA SER A 129 10.19 14.30 6.84
C SER A 129 11.44 13.67 6.20
N GLY A 130 12.36 14.54 5.75
CA GLY A 130 13.62 14.15 5.10
C GLY A 130 13.58 14.15 3.56
N THR A 131 14.75 13.97 2.96
CA THR A 131 14.92 13.89 1.50
C THR A 131 14.04 12.78 0.91
N ASN A 132 13.35 13.04 -0.21
CA ASN A 132 12.45 12.11 -0.92
C ASN A 132 11.16 11.70 -0.17
N ALA A 133 10.84 12.30 0.97
CA ALA A 133 9.58 12.05 1.65
C ALA A 133 8.36 12.36 0.74
N PRO A 134 7.20 11.70 0.94
CA PRO A 134 5.97 12.05 0.27
C PRO A 134 5.53 13.49 0.63
N PRO A 135 4.76 14.17 -0.24
CA PRO A 135 4.09 15.40 0.14
C PRO A 135 3.18 15.18 1.35
N SER A 136 2.98 16.20 2.20
CA SER A 136 2.04 16.14 3.32
C SER A 136 0.56 16.28 2.91
N THR A 137 0.25 16.05 1.63
CA THR A 137 -1.08 16.13 1.00
C THR A 137 -1.14 15.23 -0.24
N GLY A 138 -2.35 14.88 -0.69
CA GLY A 138 -2.54 14.19 -1.98
C GLY A 138 -2.05 12.75 -1.98
N ILE A 139 -2.33 12.02 -0.89
CA ILE A 139 -2.00 10.60 -0.74
C ILE A 139 -3.22 9.78 -1.16
N ALA A 140 -2.99 8.83 -2.07
CA ALA A 140 -4.01 8.05 -2.76
C ALA A 140 -4.18 6.64 -2.15
N SER A 141 -3.10 6.04 -1.66
CA SER A 141 -3.10 4.84 -0.80
C SER A 141 -1.75 4.68 -0.09
N VAL A 142 -1.72 3.88 0.97
CA VAL A 142 -0.52 3.51 1.73
C VAL A 142 -0.59 2.02 2.08
N VAL A 143 0.53 1.30 2.04
CA VAL A 143 0.62 -0.06 2.62
C VAL A 143 1.97 -0.24 3.31
N GLN A 144 1.98 -0.97 4.43
CA GLN A 144 3.20 -1.35 5.14
C GLN A 144 3.47 -2.83 4.89
N LEU A 145 4.56 -3.13 4.18
CA LEU A 145 5.07 -4.48 3.96
C LEU A 145 5.89 -4.91 5.18
N GLU A 146 5.45 -5.97 5.85
CA GLU A 146 5.90 -6.30 7.21
C GLU A 146 7.18 -7.15 7.23
N HIS A 147 7.35 -8.09 6.28
CA HIS A 147 8.59 -8.88 6.19
C HIS A 147 9.74 -8.04 5.64
N TYR A 148 9.48 -7.15 4.69
CA TYR A 148 10.52 -6.32 4.07
C TYR A 148 10.79 -4.99 4.79
N ASP A 149 9.99 -4.60 5.79
CA ASP A 149 10.10 -3.30 6.47
C ASP A 149 10.04 -2.14 5.45
N ARG A 150 8.96 -2.08 4.66
CA ARG A 150 8.71 -1.04 3.67
C ARG A 150 7.38 -0.33 3.92
N LEU A 151 7.41 0.99 4.01
CA LEU A 151 6.18 1.79 3.88
C LEU A 151 6.09 2.26 2.43
N LEU A 152 5.09 1.77 1.70
CA LEU A 152 4.80 2.13 0.32
C LEU A 152 3.72 3.21 0.30
N VAL A 153 3.98 4.32 -0.38
CA VAL A 153 3.05 5.46 -0.45
C VAL A 153 2.78 5.83 -1.90
N PHE A 154 1.50 5.81 -2.28
CA PHE A 154 1.01 6.23 -3.59
C PHE A 154 0.38 7.61 -3.47
N THR A 155 0.63 8.49 -4.45
CA THR A 155 0.13 9.88 -4.44
C THR A 155 -0.81 10.15 -5.61
N ASP A 156 -1.76 11.08 -5.42
CA ASP A 156 -2.67 11.56 -6.47
C ASP A 156 -1.90 12.20 -7.66
N SER A 157 -0.66 12.64 -7.43
CA SER A 157 0.26 13.14 -8.46
C SER A 157 0.93 12.06 -9.32
N GLY A 158 0.63 10.78 -9.06
CA GLY A 158 1.23 9.65 -9.79
C GLY A 158 2.70 9.40 -9.44
N GLN A 159 3.16 9.82 -8.25
CA GLN A 159 4.44 9.40 -7.67
C GLN A 159 4.25 8.27 -6.66
N PHE A 160 5.21 7.35 -6.66
CA PHE A 160 5.36 6.24 -5.73
C PHE A 160 6.63 6.46 -4.89
N HIS A 161 6.46 6.46 -3.57
CA HIS A 161 7.52 6.62 -2.59
C HIS A 161 7.68 5.34 -1.77
N VAL A 162 8.92 5.02 -1.39
CA VAL A 162 9.25 3.86 -0.57
C VAL A 162 10.08 4.32 0.63
N ARG A 163 9.58 4.11 1.85
CA ARG A 163 10.41 4.14 3.06
C ARG A 163 11.00 2.76 3.30
N SER A 164 12.27 2.72 3.68
CA SER A 164 13.02 1.49 3.99
C SER A 164 13.72 1.73 5.33
N GLY A 165 13.21 1.12 6.41
CA GLY A 165 13.50 1.58 7.77
C GLY A 165 13.10 3.05 7.95
N SER A 166 14.06 3.89 8.31
CA SER A 166 13.88 5.33 8.53
C SER A 166 14.09 6.22 7.29
N ALA A 167 14.59 5.68 6.16
CA ALA A 167 14.99 6.48 5.00
C ALA A 167 14.00 6.35 3.82
N TRP A 168 13.72 7.47 3.15
CA TRP A 168 12.94 7.50 1.90
C TRP A 168 13.84 7.36 0.67
N LYS A 169 13.49 6.42 -0.22
CA LYS A 169 14.16 6.23 -1.51
C LYS A 169 13.66 7.27 -2.53
N THR A 170 14.48 7.58 -3.53
CA THR A 170 14.13 8.50 -4.62
C THR A 170 12.77 8.12 -5.23
N PRO A 171 11.81 9.05 -5.36
CA PRO A 171 10.48 8.72 -5.86
C PRO A 171 10.54 8.33 -7.33
N VAL A 172 9.59 7.50 -7.76
CA VAL A 172 9.42 7.12 -9.16
C VAL A 172 7.97 7.31 -9.58
N ALA A 173 7.71 7.54 -10.87
CA ALA A 173 6.34 7.58 -11.37
C ALA A 173 5.64 6.23 -11.13
N THR A 174 4.42 6.25 -10.60
CA THR A 174 3.63 5.05 -10.30
C THR A 174 3.45 4.19 -11.55
N SER A 175 3.24 4.79 -12.72
CA SER A 175 3.14 4.09 -14.01
C SER A 175 4.47 3.52 -14.54
N ALA A 176 5.62 4.05 -14.10
CA ALA A 176 6.93 3.48 -14.42
C ALA A 176 7.28 2.29 -13.52
N LYS A 177 6.76 2.28 -12.28
CA LYS A 177 6.91 1.16 -11.35
C LYS A 177 5.89 0.04 -11.58
N PHE A 178 4.65 0.41 -11.88
CA PHE A 178 3.50 -0.46 -12.04
C PHE A 178 2.80 -0.14 -13.38
N PRO A 179 3.30 -0.65 -14.52
CA PRO A 179 2.79 -0.30 -15.85
C PRO A 179 1.30 -0.54 -16.05
N GLU A 180 0.73 -1.56 -15.38
CA GLU A 180 -0.68 -1.90 -15.48
C GLU A 180 -1.61 -0.95 -14.69
N LEU A 181 -1.06 -0.02 -13.91
CA LEU A 181 -1.78 1.14 -13.36
C LEU A 181 -1.81 2.33 -14.35
N GLY A 182 -1.39 2.16 -15.61
CA GLY A 182 -1.46 3.21 -16.62
C GLY A 182 -2.87 3.80 -16.78
N GLY A 183 -3.06 5.05 -16.33
CA GLY A 183 -4.34 5.75 -16.34
C GLY A 183 -5.27 5.44 -15.16
N LEU A 184 -4.84 4.63 -14.18
CA LEU A 184 -5.58 4.29 -12.97
C LEU A 184 -5.05 5.06 -11.76
N THR A 185 -5.95 5.49 -10.87
CA THR A 185 -5.59 6.12 -9.59
C THR A 185 -5.81 5.12 -8.45
N PRO A 186 -4.76 4.75 -7.69
CA PRO A 186 -4.92 3.97 -6.47
C PRO A 186 -5.95 4.60 -5.51
N ARG A 187 -6.79 3.77 -4.91
CA ARG A 187 -7.79 4.13 -3.88
C ARG A 187 -7.68 3.31 -2.60
N SER A 188 -7.00 2.18 -2.72
CA SER A 188 -6.72 1.24 -1.64
C SER A 188 -5.49 0.43 -2.05
N THR A 189 -4.70 -0.01 -1.07
CA THR A 189 -3.61 -0.96 -1.31
C THR A 189 -3.44 -1.84 -0.10
N TYR A 190 -3.64 -3.13 -0.29
CA TYR A 190 -3.49 -4.15 0.74
C TYR A 190 -2.53 -5.24 0.26
N HIS A 191 -2.11 -6.14 1.15
CA HIS A 191 -1.10 -7.15 0.84
C HIS A 191 -1.30 -8.48 1.58
N VAL A 192 -1.17 -9.58 0.83
CA VAL A 192 -1.11 -10.91 1.39
C VAL A 192 0.36 -11.31 1.52
N ALA A 193 0.85 -11.34 2.75
CA ALA A 193 2.18 -11.85 3.08
C ALA A 193 2.30 -13.32 2.65
N SER A 194 3.23 -13.64 1.76
CA SER A 194 3.41 -15.02 1.30
C SER A 194 3.95 -15.91 2.43
N PRO A 195 3.40 -17.12 2.64
CA PRO A 195 3.95 -18.07 3.62
C PRO A 195 5.35 -18.58 3.25
N THR A 196 5.84 -18.33 2.03
CA THR A 196 7.19 -18.69 1.58
C THR A 196 8.18 -17.52 1.60
N ILE A 197 7.74 -16.28 1.91
CA ILE A 197 8.57 -15.06 2.08
C ILE A 197 9.31 -14.58 0.80
N VAL A 198 9.27 -15.33 -0.30
CA VAL A 198 9.94 -15.01 -1.58
C VAL A 198 9.41 -13.70 -2.23
N ALA A 199 8.15 -13.37 -1.98
CA ALA A 199 7.49 -12.13 -2.35
C ALA A 199 6.42 -11.76 -1.30
N GLU A 200 5.98 -10.50 -1.29
CA GLU A 200 4.71 -10.09 -0.67
C GLU A 200 3.76 -9.68 -1.80
N SER A 201 2.58 -10.32 -1.88
CA SER A 201 1.65 -10.07 -2.99
C SER A 201 0.75 -8.88 -2.66
N ILE A 202 0.96 -7.76 -3.34
CA ILE A 202 0.22 -6.51 -3.13
C ILE A 202 -0.94 -6.42 -4.13
N THR A 203 -2.12 -6.02 -3.66
CA THR A 203 -3.28 -5.74 -4.49
C THR A 203 -3.62 -4.25 -4.42
N ILE A 204 -3.59 -3.58 -5.58
CA ILE A 204 -3.83 -2.14 -5.70
C ILE A 204 -5.20 -1.95 -6.34
N PHE A 205 -6.10 -1.26 -5.62
CA PHE A 205 -7.47 -1.00 -6.07
C PHE A 205 -7.59 0.35 -6.78
N SER A 206 -8.36 0.37 -7.86
CA SER A 206 -8.69 1.53 -8.69
C SER A 206 -10.07 1.25 -9.31
N ASN A 207 -11.11 1.37 -8.48
CA ASN A 207 -12.45 0.83 -8.71
C ASN A 207 -13.01 1.13 -10.12
N PRO A 208 -13.54 0.14 -10.87
CA PRO A 208 -13.78 -1.26 -10.49
C PRO A 208 -12.56 -2.18 -10.70
N THR A 209 -11.37 -1.66 -11.02
CA THR A 209 -10.19 -2.50 -11.31
C THR A 209 -9.41 -2.82 -10.03
N ALA A 210 -8.88 -4.03 -9.92
CA ALA A 210 -7.78 -4.36 -9.03
C ALA A 210 -6.59 -4.93 -9.82
N VAL A 211 -5.37 -4.58 -9.41
CA VAL A 211 -4.13 -5.02 -10.05
C VAL A 211 -3.22 -5.64 -9.00
N ILE A 212 -2.80 -6.88 -9.23
CA ILE A 212 -2.02 -7.71 -8.32
C ILE A 212 -0.57 -7.76 -8.81
N TYR A 213 0.35 -7.50 -7.88
CA TYR A 213 1.80 -7.53 -8.10
C TYR A 213 2.51 -8.29 -6.98
N ASP A 214 3.44 -9.16 -7.33
CA ASP A 214 4.39 -9.72 -6.38
C ASP A 214 5.54 -8.73 -6.15
N TYR A 215 5.58 -8.10 -4.97
CA TYR A 215 6.63 -7.18 -4.54
C TYR A 215 7.76 -7.97 -3.87
N LYS A 216 9.02 -7.60 -4.13
CA LYS A 216 10.21 -8.33 -3.68
C LYS A 216 11.14 -7.49 -2.81
N SER A 217 12.07 -8.15 -2.11
CA SER A 217 12.98 -7.52 -1.14
C SER A 217 13.96 -6.51 -1.75
N ASP A 218 14.28 -6.64 -3.04
CA ASP A 218 15.05 -5.68 -3.86
C ASP A 218 14.19 -4.51 -4.40
N ASP A 219 12.96 -4.40 -3.90
CA ASP A 219 11.87 -3.54 -4.39
C ASP A 219 11.41 -3.85 -5.83
N SER A 220 11.87 -4.92 -6.49
CA SER A 220 11.34 -5.29 -7.81
C SER A 220 9.88 -5.76 -7.69
N VAL A 221 9.13 -5.64 -8.78
CA VAL A 221 7.71 -6.04 -8.83
C VAL A 221 7.45 -6.88 -10.07
N VAL A 222 6.70 -7.97 -9.91
CA VAL A 222 6.22 -8.82 -11.01
C VAL A 222 4.71 -8.64 -11.13
N PHE A 223 4.21 -8.45 -12.35
CA PHE A 223 2.78 -8.37 -12.60
C PHE A 223 2.18 -9.78 -12.63
N GLU A 224 1.19 -10.04 -11.78
CA GLU A 224 0.51 -11.33 -11.69
C GLU A 224 -0.85 -11.31 -12.39
N GLN A 225 -1.72 -10.35 -12.04
CA GLN A 225 -3.09 -10.32 -12.56
C GLN A 225 -3.72 -8.92 -12.54
N LYS A 226 -4.64 -8.68 -13.47
CA LYS A 226 -5.51 -7.49 -13.53
C LYS A 226 -6.95 -7.97 -13.68
N VAL A 227 -7.83 -7.54 -12.77
CA VAL A 227 -9.21 -8.03 -12.68
C VAL A 227 -10.19 -6.87 -12.55
N THR A 228 -11.42 -7.09 -13.03
CA THR A 228 -12.57 -6.25 -12.68
C THR A 228 -13.27 -6.87 -11.48
N VAL A 229 -13.48 -6.07 -10.44
CA VAL A 229 -14.06 -6.50 -9.17
C VAL A 229 -15.56 -6.13 -9.14
N PRO A 230 -16.47 -7.09 -8.92
CA PRO A 230 -17.89 -6.81 -8.77
C PRO A 230 -18.21 -6.22 -7.39
N ASP A 231 -19.40 -5.64 -7.23
CA ASP A 231 -19.96 -5.36 -5.91
C ASP A 231 -20.29 -6.67 -5.18
N GLU A 232 -20.06 -6.72 -3.87
CA GLU A 232 -20.46 -7.85 -3.03
C GLU A 232 -21.93 -7.76 -2.64
N ALA A 233 -22.57 -8.91 -2.43
CA ALA A 233 -23.91 -8.95 -1.85
C ALA A 233 -23.87 -8.47 -0.38
N PRO A 234 -24.92 -7.75 0.11
CA PRO A 234 -25.00 -7.34 1.52
C PRO A 234 -24.80 -8.53 2.48
N PRO A 235 -23.98 -8.40 3.54
CA PRO A 235 -23.42 -7.16 4.12
C PRO A 235 -22.09 -6.67 3.49
N GLY A 236 -21.66 -7.21 2.36
CA GLY A 236 -20.40 -6.83 1.71
C GLY A 236 -20.38 -5.43 1.07
N PRO A 237 -19.18 -4.92 0.73
CA PRO A 237 -18.97 -3.60 0.14
C PRO A 237 -19.29 -3.50 -1.36
N PRO A 238 -19.66 -2.30 -1.85
CA PRO A 238 -19.73 -1.99 -3.28
C PRO A 238 -18.32 -1.79 -3.85
N GLN A 239 -17.57 -2.86 -4.08
CA GLN A 239 -16.17 -2.80 -4.54
C GLN A 239 -16.03 -2.35 -6.01
N GLY A 240 -17.04 -2.60 -6.85
CA GLY A 240 -17.06 -2.19 -8.25
C GLY A 240 -17.56 -0.76 -8.44
N THR A 241 -18.64 -0.39 -7.75
CA THR A 241 -19.33 0.91 -7.94
C THR A 241 -19.02 1.96 -6.87
N GLY A 242 -18.51 1.55 -5.71
CA GLY A 242 -18.17 2.43 -4.60
C GLY A 242 -16.78 3.06 -4.71
N THR A 243 -16.56 4.10 -3.91
CA THR A 243 -15.23 4.72 -3.71
C THR A 243 -14.71 4.33 -2.33
N VAL A 244 -13.55 3.67 -2.29
CA VAL A 244 -12.77 3.47 -1.06
C VAL A 244 -12.16 4.81 -0.64
N LEU A 245 -12.20 5.11 0.66
CA LEU A 245 -11.56 6.27 1.27
C LEU A 245 -10.25 5.92 1.99
N TRP A 246 -10.16 4.70 2.51
CA TRP A 246 -8.99 4.14 3.19
C TRP A 246 -9.22 2.64 3.44
N ASP A 247 -8.13 1.90 3.57
CA ASP A 247 -8.10 0.49 3.94
C ASP A 247 -6.88 0.15 4.80
N PHE A 248 -6.96 -0.93 5.58
CA PHE A 248 -5.82 -1.54 6.27
C PHE A 248 -6.12 -3.00 6.65
N GLU A 249 -5.09 -3.79 6.91
CA GLU A 249 -5.19 -5.20 7.29
C GLU A 249 -4.61 -5.44 8.69
N VAL A 250 -5.35 -6.16 9.53
CA VAL A 250 -4.82 -6.71 10.79
C VAL A 250 -4.60 -8.20 10.60
N ARG A 251 -3.42 -8.70 10.93
CA ARG A 251 -3.07 -10.13 10.80
C ARG A 251 -2.59 -10.68 12.14
N ASP A 252 -2.99 -11.92 12.42
CA ASP A 252 -2.52 -12.70 13.56
C ASP A 252 -1.98 -14.05 13.06
N PRO A 253 -0.67 -14.15 12.79
CA PRO A 253 -0.04 -15.40 12.34
C PRO A 253 -0.20 -16.56 13.34
N SER A 254 -0.44 -16.28 14.62
CA SER A 254 -0.66 -17.33 15.62
C SER A 254 -2.00 -18.06 15.41
N LEU A 255 -2.97 -17.40 14.76
CA LEU A 255 -4.30 -17.92 14.42
C LEU A 255 -4.39 -18.50 13.00
N TYR A 256 -3.31 -18.46 12.20
CA TYR A 256 -3.30 -18.97 10.83
C TYR A 256 -3.78 -20.43 10.76
N LEU A 257 -4.74 -20.70 9.87
CA LEU A 257 -5.48 -21.96 9.72
C LEU A 257 -6.27 -22.44 10.96
N LYS A 258 -6.45 -21.61 12.00
CA LYS A 258 -7.16 -21.95 13.27
C LYS A 258 -8.45 -21.15 13.50
N SER A 259 -8.46 -19.86 13.16
CA SER A 259 -9.66 -19.00 13.20
C SER A 259 -9.61 -17.98 12.06
N GLY A 260 -10.76 -17.61 11.49
CA GLY A 260 -10.86 -16.54 10.48
C GLY A 260 -10.26 -15.20 10.92
N ASP A 261 -10.17 -14.94 12.23
CA ASP A 261 -9.50 -13.77 12.82
C ASP A 261 -8.00 -13.65 12.49
N TRP A 262 -7.38 -14.68 11.90
CA TRP A 262 -5.99 -14.67 11.41
C TRP A 262 -5.71 -13.53 10.40
N TYR A 263 -6.75 -13.10 9.68
CA TYR A 263 -6.72 -12.00 8.74
C TYR A 263 -8.00 -11.19 8.89
N ARG A 264 -7.90 -9.87 9.03
CA ARG A 264 -9.04 -8.94 9.07
C ARG A 264 -8.70 -7.68 8.29
N ALA A 265 -9.19 -7.58 7.04
CA ALA A 265 -9.14 -6.35 6.26
C ALA A 265 -10.29 -5.44 6.67
N TYR A 266 -10.02 -4.15 6.84
CA TYR A 266 -11.00 -3.09 7.10
C TYR A 266 -10.92 -2.04 6.00
N ALA A 267 -12.07 -1.59 5.48
CA ALA A 267 -12.12 -0.53 4.47
C ALA A 267 -13.28 0.43 4.72
N GLY A 268 -13.00 1.73 4.70
CA GLY A 268 -13.99 2.80 4.76
C GLY A 268 -14.43 3.22 3.36
N TYR A 269 -15.74 3.28 3.12
CA TYR A 269 -16.31 3.64 1.82
C TYR A 269 -17.08 4.96 1.87
N ALA A 270 -17.07 5.71 0.76
CA ALA A 270 -17.79 6.97 0.60
C ALA A 270 -19.32 6.87 0.79
N ASN A 271 -19.88 5.66 0.85
CA ASN A 271 -21.28 5.41 1.18
C ASN A 271 -21.59 5.52 2.69
N GLY A 272 -20.61 5.87 3.53
CA GLY A 272 -20.80 6.08 4.96
C GLY A 272 -20.69 4.81 5.82
N ASN A 273 -20.06 3.74 5.34
CA ASN A 273 -19.84 2.50 6.10
C ASN A 273 -18.35 2.12 6.17
N VAL A 274 -17.97 1.46 7.27
CA VAL A 274 -16.79 0.59 7.34
C VAL A 274 -17.23 -0.83 7.05
N TYR A 275 -16.48 -1.54 6.21
CA TYR A 275 -16.60 -2.96 5.95
C TYR A 275 -15.40 -3.71 6.52
N GLN A 276 -15.61 -4.94 6.97
CA GLN A 276 -14.57 -5.85 7.45
C GLN A 276 -14.74 -7.23 6.82
N LEU A 277 -13.69 -7.71 6.17
CA LEU A 277 -13.55 -9.09 5.67
C LEU A 277 -12.67 -9.86 6.65
N ASP A 278 -13.01 -11.09 7.00
CA ASP A 278 -12.09 -11.98 7.74
C ASP A 278 -11.52 -13.09 6.86
N GLY A 279 -10.49 -13.78 7.37
CA GLY A 279 -9.83 -14.91 6.73
C GLY A 279 -10.68 -16.19 6.64
N ALA A 280 -11.97 -16.12 6.95
CA ALA A 280 -12.99 -17.11 6.61
C ALA A 280 -13.99 -16.59 5.53
N PHE A 281 -13.66 -15.45 4.91
CA PHE A 281 -14.45 -14.73 3.91
C PHE A 281 -15.80 -14.20 4.38
N VAL A 282 -15.97 -13.97 5.69
CA VAL A 282 -17.21 -13.40 6.24
C VAL A 282 -17.14 -11.88 6.27
N TRP A 283 -18.06 -11.23 5.56
CA TRP A 283 -18.25 -9.78 5.59
C TRP A 283 -19.03 -9.32 6.82
N LYS A 284 -18.58 -8.23 7.44
CA LYS A 284 -19.29 -7.45 8.46
C LYS A 284 -19.26 -5.97 8.05
N SER A 285 -20.25 -5.18 8.47
CA SER A 285 -20.36 -3.77 8.10
C SER A 285 -21.00 -2.92 9.19
N TRP A 286 -20.54 -1.69 9.36
CA TRP A 286 -21.10 -0.71 10.30
C TRP A 286 -21.16 0.70 9.67
N PRO A 287 -22.20 1.50 9.96
CA PRO A 287 -22.17 2.95 9.70
C PRO A 287 -20.90 3.57 10.30
N MET A 288 -20.23 4.46 9.58
CA MET A 288 -18.80 4.71 9.78
C MET A 288 -18.43 5.21 11.19
N GLY A 289 -19.23 6.13 11.75
CA GLY A 289 -19.06 6.63 13.14
C GLY A 289 -19.46 5.64 14.25
N SER A 290 -19.98 4.46 13.88
CA SER A 290 -20.33 3.36 14.80
C SER A 290 -19.37 2.16 14.73
N ALA A 291 -18.38 2.18 13.83
CA ALA A 291 -17.40 1.11 13.73
C ALA A 291 -16.53 1.04 15.01
N PRO A 292 -16.11 -0.15 15.49
CA PRO A 292 -15.64 -0.35 16.86
C PRO A 292 -14.42 0.49 17.30
N PHE A 293 -13.58 0.90 16.36
CA PHE A 293 -12.39 1.71 16.63
C PHE A 293 -12.62 3.23 16.54
N PHE A 294 -13.74 3.71 15.98
CA PHE A 294 -14.10 5.14 16.00
C PHE A 294 -15.15 5.47 17.08
N ALA A 295 -16.11 4.58 17.31
CA ALA A 295 -17.33 4.86 18.08
C ALA A 295 -17.04 5.35 19.52
N GLY A 296 -17.36 6.62 19.80
CA GLY A 296 -17.23 7.23 21.14
C GLY A 296 -15.79 7.39 21.64
N LYS A 297 -14.77 7.23 20.79
CA LYS A 297 -13.37 7.33 21.20
C LYS A 297 -12.87 8.78 21.13
N ALA A 298 -12.20 9.25 22.18
CA ALA A 298 -11.45 10.50 22.13
C ALA A 298 -10.31 10.41 21.10
N ASN A 299 -9.94 11.54 20.49
CA ASN A 299 -8.93 11.69 19.43
C ASN A 299 -9.17 10.88 18.13
N ALA A 300 -10.31 10.21 17.97
CA ALA A 300 -10.67 9.57 16.71
C ALA A 300 -10.82 10.63 15.60
N PRO A 301 -10.25 10.42 14.40
CA PRO A 301 -10.51 11.28 13.24
C PRO A 301 -11.95 11.15 12.77
N ASP A 302 -12.42 12.12 11.98
CA ASP A 302 -13.58 11.92 11.11
C ASP A 302 -13.20 10.90 10.02
N PRO A 303 -13.78 9.69 10.01
CA PRO A 303 -13.36 8.64 9.10
C PRO A 303 -13.78 8.90 7.65
N LEU A 304 -14.67 9.87 7.37
CA LEU A 304 -15.00 10.31 6.01
C LEU A 304 -13.94 11.28 5.44
N LYS A 305 -13.15 11.93 6.30
CA LYS A 305 -12.03 12.80 5.89
C LYS A 305 -10.77 12.03 5.54
N MET A 306 -10.56 10.84 6.11
CA MET A 306 -9.34 10.05 5.88
C MET A 306 -9.20 9.62 4.41
N ARG A 307 -7.96 9.46 3.96
CA ARG A 307 -7.58 9.25 2.54
C ARG A 307 -6.62 8.09 2.30
N ALA A 308 -5.95 7.63 3.33
CA ALA A 308 -5.30 6.33 3.38
C ALA A 308 -5.20 5.87 4.84
N ALA A 309 -5.04 4.57 5.02
CA ALA A 309 -4.67 3.97 6.29
C ALA A 309 -3.60 2.89 6.06
N TRP A 310 -3.00 2.38 7.14
CA TRP A 310 -2.23 1.14 7.14
C TRP A 310 -2.18 0.57 8.56
N PHE A 311 -1.67 -0.65 8.69
CA PHE A 311 -1.38 -1.28 9.98
C PHE A 311 0.12 -1.54 10.10
N ASP A 312 0.60 -1.56 11.34
CA ASP A 312 1.96 -1.96 11.70
C ASP A 312 1.84 -3.00 12.83
N ALA A 313 2.02 -4.28 12.50
CA ALA A 313 1.93 -5.35 13.49
C ALA A 313 3.08 -5.34 14.51
N LYS A 314 4.25 -4.76 14.17
CA LYS A 314 5.38 -4.62 15.12
C LYS A 314 5.02 -3.65 16.24
N LEU A 315 4.22 -2.63 15.93
CA LEU A 315 3.67 -1.66 16.89
C LEU A 315 2.23 -1.97 17.34
N ASN A 316 1.62 -3.04 16.81
CA ASN A 316 0.20 -3.40 16.98
C ASN A 316 -0.74 -2.19 16.81
N ARG A 317 -0.57 -1.45 15.70
CA ARG A 317 -1.11 -0.08 15.56
C ARG A 317 -1.65 0.20 14.16
N ALA A 318 -2.87 0.69 14.10
CA ALA A 318 -3.43 1.26 12.87
C ALA A 318 -3.09 2.74 12.76
N TYR A 319 -2.81 3.20 11.54
CA TYR A 319 -2.48 4.58 11.20
C TYR A 319 -3.42 5.08 10.11
N PHE A 320 -3.83 6.35 10.19
CA PHE A 320 -4.74 6.98 9.25
C PHE A 320 -4.23 8.37 8.89
N VAL A 321 -4.31 8.75 7.61
CA VAL A 321 -3.92 10.07 7.12
C VAL A 321 -5.05 10.77 6.38
N GLY A 322 -5.18 12.07 6.60
CA GLY A 322 -6.13 12.92 5.89
C GLY A 322 -6.16 14.36 6.42
N PRO A 323 -6.93 15.26 5.78
CA PRO A 323 -7.21 16.59 6.28
C PRO A 323 -7.99 16.57 7.61
N VAL A 324 -7.83 17.66 8.37
CA VAL A 324 -8.53 17.93 9.65
C VAL A 324 -9.93 18.50 9.48
#